data_AF-C7ZIJ9-F1
#
_entry.id   AF-C7ZIJ9-F1
#
_cell.length_a   1.000
_cell.length_b   1.000
_cell.length_c   1.000
_cell.angle_alpha   90.00
_cell.angle_beta   90.00
_cell.angle_gamma   90.00
#
_symmetry.space_group_name_H-M   'P 1'
#
loop_
_entity.id
_entity.type
_entity.pdbx_description
1 polymer ?
#
loop_
_entity_poly.entity_id
_entity_poly.type
_entity_poly.pdbx_seq_one_letter_code
_entity_poly.pdbx_strand_id
1 'polypeptide(L)'
;MSHMAFIDDQSQLPIRKRERISAPKSRGGCVICKRGHIKCDEAKPKCSRCIKSNLNCEYKKPEKKSKGCRSERISQRIILPKAATEELSKLIIRPLETNSGFDDEFAVEKAPAWMFGYLEGRMRPGERMIPRQASPLTQVLEPSDCLAIDMPLKSKELFHYFYVADQQSGVPHKDQRRDCLSFVTNNPHAFRSALIIASLHFVWNKGDLQQFKSTFLVHKVHAIRMVNEWMVTEDSSLFTSVVRQVATLCFAELCFADVASAETHLIGIMSLLDHKKHLSSPLTDEDLIEQELADRYFVFTYTCFVGFKSRLIEYLRRVDPTGNVYNITPDEAMALTSSFLQSEAPTGALAIKLAALRLLPSFFNPMPAGVKMADIDGYYTILAMRELTAELDGARIKQRNRPGDSTAVFEAIWSNGVASKLLAQYVFSHTRSMSGKLPPSDGRQRFRTTWCGIQASANMYLHHVVRMTEPGFLEQRAHHYMMYLFRRELSQLSARLEEPNSDISRDFLFWHYFLGAIHMYKNDKESPTAEFFYRGICDWSKATGVTEWVDAWAALRGVSWPTEYPDELTGQRVWEKARFFNNALSSYS
;
A
#
# COMPACT_ATOMS: atom_id res chain seq x y z
N MET A 1 4.38 88.05 -7.03
CA MET A 1 3.38 87.08 -6.55
C MET A 1 3.98 85.70 -6.68
N SER A 2 3.83 84.94 -5.61
CA SER A 2 4.46 83.66 -5.25
C SER A 2 4.37 82.57 -6.32
N HIS A 3 5.42 81.76 -6.47
CA HIS A 3 5.38 80.33 -6.12
C HIS A 3 6.76 79.67 -6.28
N MET A 4 7.17 78.96 -5.23
CA MET A 4 8.33 78.06 -5.22
C MET A 4 8.07 76.82 -6.07
N ALA A 5 9.08 76.37 -6.82
CA ALA A 5 9.30 74.97 -7.11
C ALA A 5 10.82 74.74 -7.28
N PHE A 6 11.38 73.94 -6.37
CA PHE A 6 12.76 73.48 -6.39
C PHE A 6 12.96 72.37 -7.43
N ILE A 7 14.19 72.34 -7.92
CA ILE A 7 14.84 71.47 -8.90
C ILE A 7 14.71 69.98 -8.55
N ASP A 8 14.45 69.12 -9.55
CA ASP A 8 15.20 67.86 -9.68
C ASP A 8 15.35 67.38 -11.13
N ASP A 9 16.47 66.73 -11.33
CA ASP A 9 17.29 66.52 -12.52
C ASP A 9 16.76 65.45 -13.50
N GLN A 10 16.90 65.72 -14.80
CA GLN A 10 16.64 64.77 -15.88
C GLN A 10 17.92 64.01 -16.24
N SER A 11 18.05 62.76 -15.77
CA SER A 11 18.96 61.81 -16.41
C SER A 11 18.47 60.36 -16.31
N GLN A 12 17.75 59.87 -17.33
CA GLN A 12 17.65 58.42 -17.59
C GLN A 12 17.70 58.12 -19.09
N LEU A 13 18.90 57.74 -19.56
CA LEU A 13 19.10 56.97 -20.79
C LEU A 13 18.92 55.47 -20.48
N PRO A 14 18.29 54.68 -21.36
CA PRO A 14 18.00 53.28 -21.08
C PRO A 14 19.27 52.41 -21.10
N ILE A 15 19.56 51.79 -19.96
CA ILE A 15 20.61 50.77 -19.82
C ILE A 15 20.16 49.50 -20.56
N ARG A 16 20.76 49.23 -21.72
CA ARG A 16 20.61 47.94 -22.42
C ARG A 16 21.20 46.81 -21.55
N LYS A 17 20.37 45.87 -21.10
CA LYS A 17 20.84 44.59 -20.53
C LYS A 17 21.69 43.85 -21.58
N ARG A 18 22.94 43.57 -21.25
CA ARG A 18 23.80 42.67 -22.06
C ARG A 18 23.20 41.27 -22.08
N GLU A 19 22.74 40.83 -23.23
CA GLU A 19 22.43 39.42 -23.48
C GLU A 19 23.71 38.59 -23.41
N ARG A 20 23.61 37.45 -22.73
CA ARG A 20 24.73 36.54 -22.50
C ARG A 20 24.88 35.63 -23.73
N ILE A 21 25.91 35.89 -24.54
CA ILE A 21 26.28 35.02 -25.66
C ILE A 21 26.65 33.64 -25.10
N SER A 22 25.84 32.62 -25.41
CA SER A 22 26.06 31.24 -25.00
C SER A 22 27.12 30.57 -25.88
N ALA A 23 28.40 30.75 -25.53
CA ALA A 23 29.48 30.02 -26.19
C ALA A 23 29.43 28.51 -25.85
N PRO A 24 29.83 27.62 -26.79
CA PRO A 24 29.83 26.18 -26.57
C PRO A 24 30.72 25.79 -25.38
N LYS A 25 30.16 25.02 -24.45
CA LYS A 25 30.86 24.52 -23.26
C LYS A 25 31.93 23.51 -23.68
N SER A 26 33.17 23.73 -23.25
CA SER A 26 34.29 22.82 -23.52
C SER A 26 34.01 21.46 -22.88
N ARG A 27 33.87 20.41 -23.70
CA ARG A 27 33.52 19.06 -23.23
C ARG A 27 34.73 18.38 -22.57
N GLY A 28 35.95 18.78 -22.90
CA GLY A 28 37.21 18.21 -22.40
C GLY A 28 37.87 18.94 -21.24
N GLY A 29 37.26 20.01 -20.70
CA GLY A 29 37.86 20.82 -19.62
C GLY A 29 38.26 20.02 -18.37
N CYS A 30 39.32 20.48 -17.69
CA CYS A 30 39.78 19.89 -16.42
C CYS A 30 38.72 20.03 -15.33
N VAL A 31 38.83 19.22 -14.28
CA VAL A 31 37.85 19.17 -13.17
C VAL A 31 37.73 20.51 -12.47
N ILE A 32 38.85 21.22 -12.25
CA ILE A 32 38.87 22.51 -11.57
C ILE A 32 38.13 23.59 -12.35
N CYS A 33 38.42 23.74 -13.66
CA CYS A 33 37.75 24.74 -14.48
C CYS A 33 36.26 24.40 -14.70
N LYS A 34 35.92 23.11 -14.80
CA LYS A 34 34.52 22.67 -14.85
C LYS A 34 33.77 23.00 -13.57
N ARG A 35 34.36 22.76 -12.39
CA ARG A 35 33.77 23.10 -11.08
C ARG A 35 33.58 24.60 -10.93
N GLY A 36 34.53 25.40 -11.42
CA GLY A 36 34.43 26.87 -11.41
C GLY A 36 33.50 27.46 -12.47
N HIS A 37 32.83 26.65 -13.30
CA HIS A 37 32.02 27.10 -14.43
C HIS A 37 32.74 28.10 -15.37
N ILE A 38 34.04 27.91 -15.55
CA ILE A 38 34.90 28.77 -16.37
C ILE A 38 35.49 27.99 -17.55
N LYS A 39 35.76 28.69 -18.66
CA LYS A 39 36.35 28.09 -19.86
C LYS A 39 37.76 27.56 -19.57
N CYS A 40 37.99 26.30 -19.94
CA CYS A 40 39.28 25.62 -19.90
C CYS A 40 39.89 25.64 -21.32
N ASP A 41 41.19 25.86 -21.42
CA ASP A 41 41.97 25.79 -22.67
C ASP A 41 42.39 24.36 -23.04
N GLU A 42 42.09 23.38 -22.16
CA GLU A 42 42.30 21.93 -22.37
C GLU A 42 43.76 21.49 -22.61
N ALA A 43 44.73 22.39 -22.40
CA ALA A 43 46.15 22.06 -22.44
C ALA A 43 46.51 20.99 -21.39
N LYS A 44 47.33 20.02 -21.80
CA LYS A 44 47.81 18.91 -20.97
C LYS A 44 49.34 19.01 -20.83
N PRO A 45 49.93 18.69 -19.67
CA PRO A 45 49.32 18.01 -18.51
C PRO A 45 48.48 18.92 -17.59
N LYS A 46 48.73 20.23 -17.59
CA LYS A 46 47.94 21.23 -16.82
C LYS A 46 47.46 22.34 -17.75
N CYS A 47 46.24 22.82 -17.55
CA CYS A 47 45.68 23.92 -18.33
C CYS A 47 46.33 25.26 -17.94
N SER A 48 46.47 26.20 -18.88
CA SER A 48 47.21 27.45 -18.66
C SER A 48 46.66 28.27 -17.49
N ARG A 49 45.36 28.16 -17.25
CA ARG A 49 44.68 28.84 -16.14
C ARG A 49 45.03 28.24 -14.79
N CYS A 50 45.02 26.91 -14.67
CA CYS A 50 45.43 26.24 -13.45
C CYS A 50 46.92 26.46 -13.17
N ILE A 51 47.77 26.60 -14.20
CA ILE A 51 49.18 26.96 -14.03
C ILE A 51 49.31 28.36 -13.44
N LYS A 52 48.67 29.38 -14.04
CA LYS A 52 48.74 30.77 -13.56
C LYS A 52 48.15 30.96 -12.16
N SER A 53 47.12 30.19 -11.81
CA SER A 53 46.47 30.25 -10.50
C SER A 53 47.06 29.28 -9.47
N ASN A 54 48.14 28.56 -9.81
CA ASN A 54 48.78 27.53 -8.99
C ASN A 54 47.79 26.48 -8.41
N LEU A 55 46.82 26.06 -9.23
CA LEU A 55 45.80 25.07 -8.87
C LEU A 55 46.16 23.67 -9.36
N ASN A 56 45.80 22.65 -8.60
CA ASN A 56 46.05 21.25 -8.97
C ASN A 56 45.12 20.81 -10.13
N CYS A 57 45.64 20.84 -11.35
CA CYS A 57 44.88 20.56 -12.57
C CYS A 57 44.73 19.06 -12.79
N GLU A 58 43.49 18.55 -12.74
CA GLU A 58 43.19 17.13 -12.95
C GLU A 58 42.19 16.93 -14.11
N TYR A 59 42.48 15.97 -14.98
CA TYR A 59 41.59 15.50 -16.04
C TYR A 59 41.10 14.09 -15.72
N LYS A 60 39.78 13.86 -15.67
CA LYS A 60 39.21 12.52 -15.38
C LYS A 60 39.67 11.51 -16.44
N LYS A 61 40.23 10.38 -16.01
CA LYS A 61 40.53 9.23 -16.89
C LYS A 61 39.21 8.53 -17.27
N PRO A 62 39.04 8.06 -18.52
CA PRO A 62 37.85 7.31 -18.90
C PRO A 62 37.86 5.93 -18.23
N GLU A 63 36.88 5.66 -17.38
CA GLU A 63 36.65 4.32 -16.82
C GLU A 63 36.20 3.36 -17.93
N LYS A 64 36.84 2.20 -18.01
CA LYS A 64 36.52 1.15 -19.00
C LYS A 64 35.15 0.56 -18.66
N LYS A 65 34.13 0.90 -19.45
CA LYS A 65 32.83 0.21 -19.41
C LYS A 65 32.97 -1.19 -20.00
N SER A 66 32.72 -2.23 -19.20
CA SER A 66 32.49 -3.58 -19.71
C SER A 66 31.24 -3.57 -20.59
N LYS A 67 31.31 -4.23 -21.75
CA LYS A 67 30.19 -4.39 -22.67
C LYS A 67 29.21 -5.41 -22.09
N GLY A 68 28.25 -4.94 -21.29
CA GLY A 68 27.05 -5.67 -20.88
C GLY A 68 25.82 -5.10 -21.57
N CYS A 69 24.90 -5.98 -21.99
CA CYS A 69 23.67 -5.67 -22.71
C CYS A 69 22.87 -4.56 -22.04
N ARG A 70 22.54 -3.52 -22.81
CA ARG A 70 21.85 -2.33 -22.32
C ARG A 70 20.35 -2.64 -22.25
N SER A 71 19.88 -3.11 -21.10
CA SER A 71 18.43 -3.11 -20.80
C SER A 71 17.97 -1.66 -20.71
N GLU A 72 17.05 -1.26 -21.59
CA GLU A 72 16.35 0.02 -21.54
C GLU A 72 15.54 0.13 -20.24
N ARG A 73 16.14 0.69 -19.19
CA ARG A 73 15.37 1.25 -18.06
C ARG A 73 14.72 2.54 -18.54
N ILE A 74 13.48 2.45 -19.01
CA ILE A 74 12.57 3.59 -19.09
C ILE A 74 12.47 4.15 -17.66
N SER A 75 12.84 5.42 -17.51
CA SER A 75 12.88 6.15 -16.24
C SER A 75 11.53 6.11 -15.52
N GLN A 76 11.34 5.14 -14.63
CA GLN A 76 10.32 5.12 -13.57
C GLN A 76 10.65 6.23 -12.57
N ARG A 77 10.26 7.47 -12.87
CA ARG A 77 10.37 8.57 -11.90
C ARG A 77 9.09 8.66 -11.08
N ILE A 78 9.33 8.55 -9.77
CA ILE A 78 8.50 8.85 -8.61
C ILE A 78 7.58 10.06 -8.82
N ILE A 79 6.34 9.93 -8.34
CA ILE A 79 5.32 10.98 -8.25
C ILE A 79 5.55 11.78 -6.96
N LEU A 80 6.17 12.97 -7.05
CA LEU A 80 6.17 13.98 -5.99
C LEU A 80 6.15 15.40 -6.62
N PRO A 81 5.39 16.36 -6.08
CA PRO A 81 5.55 17.77 -6.40
C PRO A 81 6.96 18.26 -6.04
N LYS A 82 7.56 19.10 -6.90
CA LYS A 82 8.92 19.64 -6.72
C LYS A 82 9.14 20.33 -5.36
N ALA A 83 8.09 20.92 -4.79
CA ALA A 83 8.13 21.59 -3.48
C ALA A 83 8.36 20.62 -2.30
N ALA A 84 7.83 19.39 -2.36
CA ALA A 84 8.01 18.39 -1.30
C ALA A 84 9.42 17.77 -1.31
N THR A 85 10.07 17.70 -2.48
CA THR A 85 11.43 17.19 -2.63
C THR A 85 12.51 18.10 -2.01
N GLU A 86 12.28 19.42 -1.94
CA GLU A 86 13.26 20.35 -1.35
C GLU A 86 13.28 20.27 0.19
N GLU A 87 12.16 20.00 0.84
CA GLU A 87 12.14 19.71 2.29
C GLU A 87 12.69 18.32 2.64
N LEU A 88 12.39 17.29 1.84
CA LEU A 88 12.90 15.93 2.07
C LEU A 88 14.43 15.84 1.95
N SER A 89 15.03 16.63 1.06
CA SER A 89 16.49 16.63 0.83
C SER A 89 17.32 17.10 2.03
N LYS A 90 16.69 17.82 2.98
CA LYS A 90 17.34 18.32 4.20
C LYS A 90 17.35 17.32 5.35
N LEU A 91 16.60 16.21 5.25
CA LEU A 91 16.37 15.25 6.34
C LEU A 91 16.97 13.85 6.07
N ILE A 92 17.68 13.66 4.96
CA ILE A 92 18.40 12.40 4.68
C ILE A 92 19.74 12.43 5.43
N ILE A 93 19.77 11.86 6.63
CA ILE A 93 21.02 11.49 7.30
C ILE A 93 21.61 10.28 6.56
N ARG A 94 22.83 10.43 6.05
CA ARG A 94 23.61 9.31 5.49
C ARG A 94 24.10 8.42 6.63
N PRO A 95 24.04 7.09 6.53
CA PRO A 95 24.64 6.20 7.51
C PRO A 95 26.13 6.52 7.67
N LEU A 96 26.56 6.61 8.93
CA LEU A 96 27.93 6.83 9.34
C LEU A 96 28.77 5.62 8.91
N GLU A 97 29.70 5.82 7.98
CA GLU A 97 30.68 4.80 7.58
C GLU A 97 31.56 4.45 8.79
N THR A 98 31.46 3.22 9.27
CA THR A 98 32.43 2.66 10.21
C THR A 98 33.46 1.85 9.42
N ASN A 99 34.68 2.38 9.41
CA ASN A 99 35.89 1.69 8.96
C ASN A 99 36.21 0.56 9.93
N SER A 100 36.26 -0.67 9.43
CA SER A 100 37.20 -1.69 9.91
C SER A 100 37.34 -2.76 8.85
N GLY A 101 38.51 -2.79 8.21
CA GLY A 101 38.92 -3.89 7.34
C GLY A 101 39.28 -5.12 8.16
N PHE A 102 38.96 -6.29 7.63
CA PHE A 102 39.65 -7.54 7.91
C PHE A 102 39.46 -8.45 6.70
N ASP A 103 40.58 -8.87 6.13
CA ASP A 103 40.69 -9.92 5.13
C ASP A 103 40.33 -11.25 5.78
N ASP A 104 39.45 -12.05 5.17
CA ASP A 104 39.68 -13.49 5.10
C ASP A 104 38.88 -14.20 4.01
N GLU A 105 39.58 -15.15 3.43
CA GLU A 105 39.33 -15.90 2.20
C GLU A 105 38.69 -17.25 2.56
N PHE A 106 37.46 -17.57 2.14
CA PHE A 106 36.99 -18.97 2.18
C PHE A 106 35.99 -19.34 1.07
N ALA A 107 36.21 -20.56 0.56
CA ALA A 107 35.74 -21.10 -0.70
C ALA A 107 34.25 -21.46 -0.74
N VAL A 108 33.65 -21.26 -1.92
CA VAL A 108 32.31 -21.74 -2.29
C VAL A 108 32.41 -23.19 -2.77
N GLU A 109 31.93 -24.13 -1.96
CA GLU A 109 31.69 -25.51 -2.39
C GLU A 109 30.32 -25.67 -3.06
N LYS A 110 30.33 -26.44 -4.15
CA LYS A 110 29.22 -26.67 -5.09
C LYS A 110 28.16 -27.60 -4.51
N ALA A 111 26.89 -27.24 -4.63
CA ALA A 111 25.77 -28.17 -4.47
C ALA A 111 25.64 -29.09 -5.71
N PRO A 112 25.38 -30.41 -5.57
CA PRO A 112 25.34 -31.34 -6.69
C PRO A 112 24.04 -31.27 -7.51
N ALA A 113 24.20 -31.47 -8.82
CA ALA A 113 23.13 -31.65 -9.77
C ALA A 113 22.55 -33.08 -9.70
N TRP A 114 21.43 -33.28 -9.00
CA TRP A 114 20.51 -34.40 -9.20
C TRP A 114 19.15 -34.16 -8.55
N MET A 115 18.28 -33.31 -9.13
CA MET A 115 16.84 -33.45 -8.89
C MET A 115 15.96 -32.86 -10.01
N PHE A 116 16.34 -33.14 -11.26
CA PHE A 116 15.41 -33.10 -12.39
C PHE A 116 15.06 -34.52 -12.80
N GLY A 117 14.01 -35.07 -12.19
CA GLY A 117 13.32 -36.26 -12.66
C GLY A 117 12.06 -35.85 -13.42
N TYR A 118 12.21 -35.64 -14.72
CA TYR A 118 11.10 -35.44 -15.66
C TYR A 118 10.20 -36.69 -15.70
N LEU A 119 8.90 -36.51 -15.48
CA LEU A 119 7.89 -37.49 -15.86
C LEU A 119 7.30 -37.09 -17.22
N GLU A 120 7.77 -37.74 -18.27
CA GLU A 120 7.18 -37.72 -19.61
C GLU A 120 5.83 -38.45 -19.61
N GLY A 121 4.73 -37.68 -19.75
CA GLY A 121 3.39 -38.19 -20.01
C GLY A 121 3.12 -38.24 -21.51
N ARG A 122 3.06 -39.45 -22.08
CA ARG A 122 2.76 -39.76 -23.49
C ARG A 122 1.41 -39.18 -23.96
N MET A 123 1.41 -38.49 -25.10
CA MET A 123 0.22 -38.17 -25.88
C MET A 123 -0.40 -39.45 -26.48
N ARG A 124 -1.74 -39.53 -26.50
CA ARG A 124 -2.50 -40.50 -27.31
C ARG A 124 -3.10 -39.76 -28.53
N PRO A 125 -3.02 -40.30 -29.76
CA PRO A 125 -3.61 -39.67 -30.94
C PRO A 125 -5.05 -40.14 -31.15
N GLY A 126 -5.99 -39.20 -31.29
CA GLY A 126 -7.35 -39.50 -31.76
C GLY A 126 -8.46 -38.65 -31.16
N GLU A 127 -8.46 -37.34 -31.40
CA GLU A 127 -9.70 -36.54 -31.30
C GLU A 127 -9.92 -35.79 -32.61
N ARG A 128 -11.14 -35.95 -33.13
CA ARG A 128 -11.58 -35.50 -34.45
C ARG A 128 -11.70 -33.98 -34.49
N MET A 129 -11.33 -33.40 -35.62
CA MET A 129 -11.53 -31.98 -35.93
C MET A 129 -13.02 -31.61 -35.85
N ILE A 130 -13.36 -30.71 -34.93
CA ILE A 130 -14.66 -30.03 -34.87
C ILE A 130 -14.61 -28.82 -35.82
N PRO A 131 -15.68 -28.49 -36.58
CA PRO A 131 -15.67 -27.38 -37.55
C PRO A 131 -15.36 -26.05 -36.88
N ARG A 132 -14.69 -25.14 -37.60
CA ARG A 132 -14.45 -23.74 -37.19
C ARG A 132 -15.77 -23.04 -36.85
N GLN A 133 -16.18 -23.10 -35.58
CA GLN A 133 -17.16 -22.19 -35.02
C GLN A 133 -16.50 -20.82 -34.86
N ALA A 134 -17.25 -19.76 -35.16
CA ALA A 134 -16.79 -18.39 -35.06
C ALA A 134 -16.21 -18.10 -33.66
N SER A 135 -15.17 -17.28 -33.62
CA SER A 135 -14.50 -16.88 -32.37
C SER A 135 -15.52 -16.30 -31.36
N PRO A 136 -15.52 -16.75 -30.09
CA PRO A 136 -16.38 -16.19 -29.04
C PRO A 136 -16.22 -14.68 -28.81
N LEU A 137 -15.17 -14.06 -29.37
CA LEU A 137 -14.95 -12.61 -29.36
C LEU A 137 -16.12 -11.82 -29.96
N THR A 138 -16.92 -12.40 -30.85
CA THR A 138 -18.05 -11.72 -31.49
C THR A 138 -19.31 -11.70 -30.61
N GLN A 139 -19.41 -12.57 -29.60
CA GLN A 139 -20.57 -12.60 -28.68
C GLN A 139 -20.39 -11.70 -27.45
N VAL A 140 -19.15 -11.32 -27.12
CA VAL A 140 -18.84 -10.45 -25.96
C VAL A 140 -18.86 -8.96 -26.33
N LEU A 141 -18.75 -8.65 -27.63
CA LEU A 141 -18.77 -7.29 -28.15
C LEU A 141 -19.90 -7.20 -29.20
N GLU A 142 -21.13 -6.98 -28.75
CA GLU A 142 -22.20 -6.53 -29.65
C GLU A 142 -21.75 -5.23 -30.35
N PRO A 143 -22.14 -4.98 -31.61
CA PRO A 143 -21.50 -3.96 -32.47
C PRO A 143 -21.68 -2.50 -32.05
N SER A 144 -22.33 -2.23 -30.92
CA SER A 144 -22.81 -0.89 -30.54
C SER A 144 -22.12 -0.28 -29.32
N ASP A 145 -21.27 -1.00 -28.59
CA ASP A 145 -20.61 -0.46 -27.39
C ASP A 145 -19.26 0.17 -27.74
N CYS A 146 -19.27 1.50 -27.93
CA CYS A 146 -18.05 2.30 -28.03
C CYS A 146 -17.24 2.20 -26.73
N LEU A 147 -16.23 1.33 -26.70
CA LEU A 147 -15.27 1.26 -25.59
C LEU A 147 -14.69 2.65 -25.29
N ALA A 148 -14.55 3.00 -24.01
CA ALA A 148 -14.11 4.33 -23.60
C ALA A 148 -12.67 4.70 -24.03
N ILE A 149 -11.88 3.72 -24.48
CA ILE A 149 -10.54 3.91 -25.04
C ILE A 149 -10.41 3.08 -26.32
N ASP A 150 -9.69 3.60 -27.31
CA ASP A 150 -9.24 2.77 -28.43
C ASP A 150 -8.31 1.67 -27.90
N MET A 151 -8.61 0.43 -28.24
CA MET A 151 -8.05 -0.76 -27.59
C MET A 151 -7.18 -1.56 -28.56
N PRO A 152 -5.85 -1.55 -28.37
CA PRO A 152 -4.95 -2.46 -29.07
C PRO A 152 -5.35 -3.92 -28.85
N LEU A 153 -5.11 -4.77 -29.84
CA LEU A 153 -5.52 -6.19 -29.81
C LEU A 153 -5.09 -6.91 -28.52
N LYS A 154 -3.85 -6.73 -28.06
CA LYS A 154 -3.35 -7.33 -26.82
C LYS A 154 -4.08 -6.86 -25.56
N SER A 155 -4.58 -5.62 -25.55
CA SER A 155 -5.42 -5.13 -24.44
C SER A 155 -6.81 -5.78 -24.47
N LYS A 156 -7.37 -6.04 -25.66
CA LYS A 156 -8.63 -6.78 -25.82
C LYS A 156 -8.50 -8.23 -25.38
N GLU A 157 -7.41 -8.91 -25.77
CA GLU A 157 -7.11 -10.28 -25.33
C GLU A 157 -6.98 -10.38 -23.80
N LEU A 158 -6.26 -9.45 -23.18
CA LEU A 158 -6.10 -9.41 -21.73
C LEU A 158 -7.43 -9.17 -21.00
N PHE A 159 -8.24 -8.24 -21.50
CA PHE A 159 -9.56 -7.97 -20.93
C PHE A 159 -10.48 -9.18 -21.07
N HIS A 160 -10.48 -9.84 -22.23
CA HIS A 160 -11.26 -11.05 -22.46
C HIS A 160 -10.83 -12.19 -21.51
N TYR A 161 -9.52 -12.38 -21.31
CA TYR A 161 -9.04 -13.31 -20.28
C TYR A 161 -9.60 -12.96 -18.91
N PHE A 162 -9.54 -11.67 -18.52
CA PHE A 162 -10.00 -11.20 -17.23
C PHE A 162 -11.50 -11.46 -17.05
N TYR A 163 -12.28 -11.21 -18.09
CA TYR A 163 -13.72 -11.44 -18.14
C TYR A 163 -14.09 -12.93 -18.03
N VAL A 164 -13.44 -13.81 -18.82
CA VAL A 164 -13.73 -15.26 -18.78
C VAL A 164 -13.36 -15.88 -17.42
N ALA A 165 -12.22 -15.50 -16.87
CA ALA A 165 -11.78 -16.01 -15.58
C ALA A 165 -12.68 -15.53 -14.42
N ASP A 166 -13.53 -14.51 -14.62
CA ASP A 166 -14.57 -14.12 -13.67
C ASP A 166 -15.73 -15.14 -13.62
N GLN A 167 -16.18 -15.59 -14.79
CA GLN A 167 -17.28 -16.54 -14.92
C GLN A 167 -16.98 -17.91 -14.29
N GLN A 168 -15.70 -18.31 -14.26
CA GLN A 168 -15.24 -19.61 -13.78
C GLN A 168 -14.98 -19.67 -12.26
N SER A 169 -15.09 -18.55 -11.54
CA SER A 169 -14.56 -18.44 -10.17
C SER A 169 -15.30 -19.25 -9.10
N GLY A 170 -16.48 -19.83 -9.33
CA GLY A 170 -17.19 -20.71 -8.37
C GLY A 170 -17.59 -20.08 -7.01
N VAL A 171 -17.21 -18.83 -6.72
CA VAL A 171 -17.49 -18.11 -5.47
C VAL A 171 -18.91 -17.50 -5.53
N PRO A 172 -19.68 -17.51 -4.41
CA PRO A 172 -21.12 -17.22 -4.37
C PRO A 172 -21.58 -15.80 -4.78
N HIS A 173 -20.69 -14.88 -5.15
CA HIS A 173 -21.03 -13.50 -5.50
C HIS A 173 -21.09 -13.28 -7.02
N LYS A 174 -21.83 -14.12 -7.76
CA LYS A 174 -21.88 -14.05 -9.24
C LYS A 174 -22.48 -12.75 -9.77
N ASP A 175 -23.51 -12.23 -9.12
CA ASP A 175 -24.25 -11.06 -9.62
C ASP A 175 -23.42 -9.77 -9.54
N GLN A 176 -22.71 -9.56 -8.43
CA GLN A 176 -21.93 -8.33 -8.20
C GLN A 176 -20.66 -8.22 -9.08
N ARG A 177 -20.15 -9.35 -9.58
CA ARG A 177 -18.94 -9.40 -10.42
C ARG A 177 -19.19 -8.99 -11.86
N ARG A 178 -20.34 -9.41 -12.41
CA ARG A 178 -20.74 -9.09 -13.78
C ARG A 178 -20.96 -7.59 -13.95
N ASP A 179 -21.52 -6.94 -12.93
CA ASP A 179 -21.78 -5.49 -12.91
C ASP A 179 -20.50 -4.66 -12.74
N CYS A 180 -19.48 -5.21 -12.08
CA CYS A 180 -18.20 -4.53 -11.89
C CYS A 180 -17.46 -4.30 -13.22
N LEU A 181 -17.41 -5.32 -14.09
CA LEU A 181 -16.68 -5.24 -15.36
C LEU A 181 -17.42 -4.46 -16.45
N SER A 182 -18.76 -4.44 -16.44
CA SER A 182 -19.54 -3.62 -17.37
C SER A 182 -19.44 -2.13 -17.05
N PHE A 183 -19.29 -1.78 -15.78
CA PHE A 183 -19.19 -0.37 -15.38
C PHE A 183 -17.81 0.24 -15.70
N VAL A 184 -16.72 -0.54 -15.64
CA VAL A 184 -15.37 -0.01 -15.96
C VAL A 184 -15.19 0.33 -17.44
N THR A 185 -15.88 -0.34 -18.36
CA THR A 185 -15.67 -0.15 -19.82
C THR A 185 -16.11 1.23 -20.32
N ASN A 186 -16.94 1.93 -19.55
CA ASN A 186 -17.47 3.26 -19.89
C ASN A 186 -16.61 4.41 -19.33
N ASN A 187 -15.64 4.12 -18.45
CA ASN A 187 -14.75 5.13 -17.88
C ASN A 187 -13.29 4.87 -18.32
N PRO A 188 -12.65 5.77 -19.10
CA PRO A 188 -11.31 5.54 -19.62
C PRO A 188 -10.26 5.21 -18.55
N HIS A 189 -10.36 5.85 -17.39
CA HIS A 189 -9.38 5.75 -16.30
C HIS A 189 -9.58 4.46 -15.52
N ALA A 190 -10.83 4.15 -15.16
CA ALA A 190 -11.17 2.91 -14.49
C ALA A 190 -10.89 1.69 -15.35
N PHE A 191 -11.12 1.79 -16.67
CA PHE A 191 -10.81 0.72 -17.59
C PHE A 191 -9.31 0.42 -17.66
N ARG A 192 -8.46 1.47 -17.66
CA ARG A 192 -7.00 1.28 -17.56
C ARG A 192 -6.57 0.62 -16.26
N SER A 193 -7.14 1.06 -15.14
CA SER A 193 -6.91 0.41 -13.84
C SER A 193 -7.34 -1.06 -13.87
N ALA A 194 -8.48 -1.38 -14.49
CA ALA A 194 -8.92 -2.76 -14.67
C ALA A 194 -7.93 -3.58 -15.52
N LEU A 195 -7.31 -3.01 -16.55
CA LEU A 195 -6.27 -3.69 -17.36
C LEU A 195 -4.94 -3.86 -16.63
N ILE A 196 -4.64 -3.01 -15.66
CA ILE A 196 -3.52 -3.21 -14.73
C ILE A 196 -3.84 -4.40 -13.80
N ILE A 197 -5.03 -4.44 -13.20
CA ILE A 197 -5.46 -5.53 -12.30
C ILE A 197 -5.61 -6.87 -13.05
N ALA A 198 -6.35 -6.93 -14.16
CA ALA A 198 -5.78 -7.31 -15.45
C ALA A 198 -4.60 -8.28 -15.45
N SER A 199 -3.47 -7.61 -15.64
CA SER A 199 -2.12 -8.15 -15.75
C SER A 199 -1.70 -8.86 -14.45
N LEU A 200 -2.06 -8.32 -13.28
CA LEU A 200 -1.77 -8.93 -11.98
C LEU A 200 -2.45 -10.30 -11.84
N HIS A 201 -3.74 -10.37 -12.14
CA HIS A 201 -4.49 -11.63 -12.13
C HIS A 201 -3.93 -12.62 -13.17
N PHE A 202 -3.44 -12.15 -14.32
CA PHE A 202 -2.77 -13.02 -15.28
C PHE A 202 -1.50 -13.64 -14.67
N VAL A 203 -0.62 -12.81 -14.10
CA VAL A 203 0.65 -13.26 -13.51
C VAL A 203 0.43 -14.21 -12.33
N TRP A 204 -0.49 -13.91 -11.42
CA TRP A 204 -0.74 -14.77 -10.26
C TRP A 204 -1.36 -16.12 -10.63
N ASN A 205 -2.08 -16.19 -11.76
CA ASN A 205 -2.72 -17.41 -12.23
C ASN A 205 -1.84 -18.23 -13.20
N LYS A 206 -1.08 -17.56 -14.07
CA LYS A 206 -0.30 -18.18 -15.15
C LYS A 206 1.21 -18.16 -14.91
N GLY A 207 1.68 -17.48 -13.88
CA GLY A 207 3.08 -17.45 -13.43
C GLY A 207 3.96 -16.41 -14.11
N ASP A 208 3.55 -15.85 -15.26
CA ASP A 208 4.39 -14.94 -16.03
C ASP A 208 3.55 -13.92 -16.83
N LEU A 209 4.15 -12.74 -17.11
CA LEU A 209 3.53 -11.64 -17.83
C LEU A 209 4.01 -11.54 -19.30
N GLN A 210 4.97 -12.34 -19.79
CA GLN A 210 5.63 -12.07 -21.09
C GLN A 210 4.66 -11.74 -22.23
N GLN A 211 3.54 -12.47 -22.37
CA GLN A 211 2.52 -12.20 -23.38
C GLN A 211 1.89 -10.78 -23.29
N PHE A 212 1.77 -10.23 -22.09
CA PHE A 212 1.08 -8.97 -21.80
C PHE A 212 1.99 -7.90 -21.17
N LYS A 213 3.31 -8.13 -21.10
CA LYS A 213 4.25 -7.21 -20.43
C LYS A 213 4.23 -5.82 -21.03
N SER A 214 4.24 -5.71 -22.36
CA SER A 214 4.11 -4.42 -23.04
C SER A 214 2.77 -3.75 -22.78
N THR A 215 1.69 -4.54 -22.72
CA THR A 215 0.33 -4.04 -22.44
C THR A 215 0.22 -3.45 -21.04
N PHE A 216 0.72 -4.17 -20.03
CA PHE A 216 0.82 -3.69 -18.66
C PHE A 216 1.58 -2.36 -18.58
N LEU A 217 2.78 -2.30 -19.18
CA LEU A 217 3.64 -1.12 -19.13
C LEU A 217 2.99 0.10 -19.78
N VAL A 218 2.29 -0.07 -20.92
CA VAL A 218 1.58 1.03 -21.59
C VAL A 218 0.50 1.61 -20.68
N HIS A 219 -0.38 0.78 -20.12
CA HIS A 219 -1.47 1.28 -19.25
C HIS A 219 -0.94 1.89 -17.95
N LYS A 220 0.13 1.33 -17.39
CA LYS A 220 0.84 1.91 -16.24
C LYS A 220 1.43 3.29 -16.53
N VAL A 221 2.13 3.45 -17.65
CA VAL A 221 2.71 4.75 -18.05
C VAL A 221 1.61 5.78 -18.28
N HIS A 222 0.50 5.39 -18.90
CA HIS A 222 -0.65 6.28 -19.07
C HIS A 222 -1.27 6.70 -17.73
N ALA A 223 -1.44 5.77 -16.79
CA ALA A 223 -1.93 6.08 -15.45
C ALA A 223 -1.03 7.10 -14.73
N ILE A 224 0.30 6.95 -14.84
CA ILE A 224 1.26 7.91 -14.27
C ILE A 224 1.13 9.29 -14.93
N ARG A 225 1.01 9.35 -16.27
CA ARG A 225 0.84 10.61 -17.01
C ARG A 225 -0.41 11.36 -16.57
N MET A 226 -1.54 10.64 -16.45
CA MET A 226 -2.80 11.21 -15.99
C MET A 226 -2.69 11.80 -14.59
N VAL A 227 -2.07 11.10 -13.64
CA VAL A 227 -1.86 11.63 -12.28
C VAL A 227 -1.05 12.93 -12.33
N ASN A 228 0.03 12.96 -13.12
CA ASN A 228 0.84 14.16 -13.24
C ASN A 228 0.07 15.33 -13.87
N GLU A 229 -0.77 15.07 -14.87
CA GLU A 229 -1.64 16.08 -15.48
C GLU A 229 -2.63 16.65 -14.45
N TRP A 230 -3.32 15.79 -13.69
CA TRP A 230 -4.28 16.20 -12.66
C TRP A 230 -3.64 16.97 -11.50
N MET A 231 -2.43 16.58 -11.10
CA MET A 231 -1.71 17.31 -10.06
C MET A 231 -1.28 18.72 -10.50
N VAL A 232 -1.07 18.95 -11.80
CA VAL A 232 -0.72 20.27 -12.35
C VAL A 232 -1.95 21.17 -12.47
N THR A 233 -3.14 20.59 -12.67
CA THR A 233 -4.39 21.38 -12.79
C THR A 233 -4.86 22.00 -11.48
N GLU A 234 -4.35 21.54 -10.33
CA GLU A 234 -4.73 22.01 -8.98
C GLU A 234 -6.26 22.00 -8.70
N ASP A 235 -7.01 21.18 -9.43
CA ASP A 235 -8.45 21.00 -9.27
C ASP A 235 -8.75 20.09 -8.07
N SER A 236 -9.43 20.64 -7.06
CA SER A 236 -9.79 19.93 -5.83
C SER A 236 -10.74 18.76 -6.06
N SER A 237 -11.57 18.80 -7.12
CA SER A 237 -12.49 17.71 -7.46
C SER A 237 -11.76 16.44 -7.90
N LEU A 238 -10.52 16.57 -8.38
CA LEU A 238 -9.70 15.45 -8.83
C LEU A 238 -8.97 14.74 -7.68
N PHE A 239 -9.06 15.26 -6.44
CA PHE A 239 -8.32 14.74 -5.29
C PHE A 239 -8.46 13.21 -5.13
N THR A 240 -9.69 12.71 -5.05
CA THR A 240 -9.93 11.28 -4.85
C THR A 240 -9.51 10.47 -6.07
N SER A 241 -9.67 11.02 -7.27
CA SER A 241 -9.20 10.40 -8.51
C SER A 241 -7.68 10.23 -8.52
N VAL A 242 -6.94 11.23 -8.03
CA VAL A 242 -5.48 11.15 -7.83
C VAL A 242 -5.14 10.09 -6.80
N VAL A 243 -5.74 10.14 -5.60
CA VAL A 243 -5.48 9.15 -4.54
C VAL A 243 -5.75 7.72 -5.02
N ARG A 244 -6.88 7.50 -5.69
CA ARG A 244 -7.27 6.22 -6.27
C ARG A 244 -6.26 5.70 -7.29
N GLN A 245 -5.81 6.56 -8.19
CA GLN A 245 -4.88 6.16 -9.25
C GLN A 245 -3.49 5.86 -8.69
N VAL A 246 -3.02 6.66 -7.71
CA VAL A 246 -1.76 6.40 -7.00
C VAL A 246 -1.85 5.12 -6.17
N ALA A 247 -2.99 4.86 -5.51
CA ALA A 247 -3.24 3.60 -4.78
C ALA A 247 -3.21 2.38 -5.71
N THR A 248 -3.83 2.48 -6.89
CA THR A 248 -3.79 1.43 -7.92
C THR A 248 -2.34 1.14 -8.37
N LEU A 249 -1.56 2.19 -8.61
CA LEU A 249 -0.15 2.07 -8.98
C LEU A 249 0.66 1.45 -7.83
N CYS A 250 0.47 1.93 -6.60
CA CYS A 250 1.12 1.38 -5.41
C CYS A 250 0.88 -0.12 -5.28
N PHE A 251 -0.39 -0.55 -5.38
CA PHE A 251 -0.76 -1.96 -5.31
C PHE A 251 -0.13 -2.77 -6.45
N ALA A 252 -0.11 -2.22 -7.67
CA ALA A 252 0.51 -2.88 -8.81
C ALA A 252 2.03 -3.05 -8.62
N GLU A 253 2.75 -2.00 -8.21
CA GLU A 253 4.19 -2.08 -7.93
C GLU A 253 4.49 -3.12 -6.87
N LEU A 254 3.68 -3.16 -5.81
CA LEU A 254 3.82 -4.15 -4.74
C LEU A 254 3.63 -5.58 -5.25
N CYS A 255 2.62 -5.82 -6.08
CA CYS A 255 2.37 -7.14 -6.66
C CYS A 255 3.44 -7.57 -7.68
N PHE A 256 4.19 -6.60 -8.23
CA PHE A 256 5.40 -6.81 -9.02
C PHE A 256 6.69 -6.74 -8.19
N ALA A 257 6.56 -6.84 -6.86
CA ALA A 257 7.64 -6.86 -5.89
C ALA A 257 8.60 -5.65 -5.93
N ASP A 258 8.17 -4.53 -6.50
CA ASP A 258 8.89 -3.25 -6.44
C ASP A 258 8.48 -2.49 -5.16
N VAL A 259 9.02 -2.96 -4.03
CA VAL A 259 8.69 -2.45 -2.70
C VAL A 259 9.05 -0.98 -2.54
N ALA A 260 10.17 -0.53 -3.14
CA ALA A 260 10.62 0.85 -3.03
C ALA A 260 9.69 1.84 -3.77
N SER A 261 9.25 1.48 -4.98
CA SER A 261 8.27 2.28 -5.72
C SER A 261 6.92 2.32 -5.00
N ALA A 262 6.44 1.16 -4.50
CA ALA A 262 5.20 1.07 -3.73
C ALA A 262 5.23 1.96 -2.47
N GLU A 263 6.32 1.89 -1.69
CA GLU A 263 6.52 2.74 -0.50
C GLU A 263 6.42 4.22 -0.85
N THR A 264 7.03 4.62 -1.96
CA THR A 264 7.02 6.02 -2.40
C THR A 264 5.61 6.48 -2.78
N HIS A 265 4.83 5.64 -3.45
CA HIS A 265 3.42 5.94 -3.76
C HIS A 265 2.58 6.09 -2.48
N LEU A 266 2.78 5.21 -1.50
CA LEU A 266 2.06 5.26 -0.23
C LEU A 266 2.40 6.54 0.56
N ILE A 267 3.67 6.94 0.59
CA ILE A 267 4.11 8.24 1.16
C ILE A 267 3.42 9.42 0.45
N GLY A 268 3.28 9.34 -0.87
CA GLY A 268 2.55 10.34 -1.66
C GLY A 268 1.09 10.44 -1.26
N ILE A 269 0.38 9.31 -1.16
CA ILE A 269 -1.02 9.23 -0.71
C ILE A 269 -1.19 9.88 0.67
N MET A 270 -0.33 9.51 1.62
CA MET A 270 -0.39 10.04 2.98
C MET A 270 -0.21 11.56 3.00
N SER A 271 0.73 12.09 2.22
CA SER A 271 0.97 13.53 2.12
C SER A 271 -0.23 14.28 1.52
N LEU A 272 -0.92 13.68 0.54
CA LEU A 272 -2.14 14.24 -0.04
C LEU A 272 -3.29 14.28 0.98
N LEU A 273 -3.47 13.19 1.73
CA LEU A 273 -4.53 13.08 2.73
C LEU A 273 -4.33 14.04 3.91
N ASP A 274 -3.09 14.18 4.39
CA ASP A 274 -2.75 15.16 5.42
C ASP A 274 -3.04 16.58 4.95
N HIS A 275 -2.73 16.92 3.70
CA HIS A 275 -3.03 18.24 3.14
C HIS A 275 -4.55 18.51 3.08
N LYS A 276 -5.36 17.53 2.63
CA LYS A 276 -6.83 17.68 2.57
C LYS A 276 -7.46 17.88 3.94
N LYS A 277 -6.94 17.21 4.98
CA LYS A 277 -7.42 17.36 6.37
C LYS A 277 -7.41 18.83 6.84
N HIS A 278 -6.44 19.63 6.38
CA HIS A 278 -6.28 21.02 6.83
C HIS A 278 -7.17 22.04 6.10
N LEU A 279 -7.80 21.68 4.98
CA LEU A 279 -8.60 22.60 4.14
C LEU A 279 -10.07 22.73 4.58
N SER A 280 -10.37 22.53 5.87
CA SER A 280 -11.73 22.33 6.42
C SER A 280 -12.73 23.45 6.06
N SER A 281 -13.60 23.17 5.07
CA SER A 281 -14.89 23.85 4.77
C SER A 281 -16.02 22.87 5.11
N PRO A 282 -17.28 23.31 5.35
CA PRO A 282 -18.41 22.38 5.48
C PRO A 282 -18.46 21.45 4.26
N LEU A 283 -18.35 20.15 4.49
CA LEU A 283 -18.33 19.13 3.43
C LEU A 283 -19.75 18.87 2.96
N THR A 284 -19.94 18.76 1.65
CA THR A 284 -21.18 18.26 1.06
C THR A 284 -21.28 16.74 1.25
N ASP A 285 -22.46 16.15 1.04
CA ASP A 285 -22.64 14.68 1.06
C ASP A 285 -21.74 13.98 0.03
N GLU A 286 -21.50 14.61 -1.12
CA GLU A 286 -20.60 14.11 -2.15
C GLU A 286 -19.14 14.14 -1.69
N ASP A 287 -18.72 15.22 -1.02
CA ASP A 287 -17.37 15.32 -0.44
C ASP A 287 -17.10 14.25 0.63
N LEU A 288 -18.12 13.89 1.42
CA LEU A 288 -18.02 12.84 2.44
C LEU A 288 -17.82 11.46 1.82
N ILE A 289 -18.55 11.15 0.75
CA ILE A 289 -18.39 9.90 -0.01
C ILE A 289 -16.98 9.82 -0.62
N GLU A 290 -16.54 10.91 -1.24
CA GLU A 290 -15.22 11.00 -1.86
C GLU A 290 -14.08 10.89 -0.83
N GLN A 291 -14.25 11.49 0.35
CA GLN A 291 -13.32 11.31 1.47
C GLN A 291 -13.30 9.85 1.95
N GLU A 292 -14.46 9.22 2.15
CA GLU A 292 -14.53 7.83 2.58
C GLU A 292 -13.87 6.88 1.57
N LEU A 293 -14.03 7.12 0.25
CA LEU A 293 -13.32 6.37 -0.78
C LEU A 293 -11.80 6.55 -0.68
N ALA A 294 -11.32 7.79 -0.50
CA ALA A 294 -9.90 8.07 -0.31
C ALA A 294 -9.33 7.36 0.92
N ASP A 295 -10.08 7.32 2.02
CA ASP A 295 -9.73 6.58 3.24
C ASP A 295 -9.64 5.07 2.98
N ARG A 296 -10.60 4.51 2.24
CA ARG A 296 -10.62 3.11 1.84
C ARG A 296 -9.38 2.76 0.99
N TYR A 297 -9.01 3.62 0.03
CA TYR A 297 -7.78 3.47 -0.78
C TYR A 297 -6.53 3.44 0.07
N PHE A 298 -6.42 4.36 1.01
CA PHE A 298 -5.28 4.42 1.91
C PHE A 298 -5.18 3.15 2.77
N VAL A 299 -6.23 2.80 3.50
CA VAL A 299 -6.21 1.66 4.43
C VAL A 299 -5.90 0.36 3.69
N PHE A 300 -6.57 0.10 2.56
CA PHE A 300 -6.30 -1.11 1.76
C PHE A 300 -4.85 -1.18 1.26
N THR A 301 -4.35 -0.07 0.69
CA THR A 301 -3.00 -0.03 0.12
C THR A 301 -1.95 -0.16 1.21
N TYR A 302 -2.15 0.51 2.35
CA TYR A 302 -1.30 0.40 3.52
C TYR A 302 -1.23 -1.04 4.04
N THR A 303 -2.37 -1.71 4.20
CA THR A 303 -2.43 -3.11 4.65
C THR A 303 -1.69 -4.05 3.70
N CYS A 304 -1.92 -3.90 2.39
CA CYS A 304 -1.22 -4.70 1.39
C CYS A 304 0.29 -4.52 1.52
N PHE A 305 0.74 -3.26 1.57
CA PHE A 305 2.15 -2.91 1.66
C PHE A 305 2.80 -3.51 2.91
N VAL A 306 2.23 -3.25 4.09
CA VAL A 306 2.80 -3.71 5.36
C VAL A 306 2.82 -5.23 5.42
N GLY A 307 1.75 -5.90 4.99
CA GLY A 307 1.69 -7.37 4.95
C GLY A 307 2.74 -7.97 4.02
N PHE A 308 2.84 -7.46 2.79
CA PHE A 308 3.81 -7.94 1.81
C PHE A 308 5.25 -7.71 2.25
N LYS A 309 5.56 -6.51 2.73
CA LYS A 309 6.88 -6.15 3.25
C LYS A 309 7.26 -7.04 4.44
N SER A 310 6.34 -7.24 5.39
CA SER A 310 6.60 -8.06 6.58
C SER A 310 6.89 -9.52 6.20
N ARG A 311 6.10 -10.10 5.28
CA ARG A 311 6.34 -11.46 4.78
C ARG A 311 7.73 -11.62 4.16
N LEU A 312 8.15 -10.67 3.32
CA LEU A 312 9.47 -10.74 2.71
C LEU A 312 10.59 -10.55 3.74
N ILE A 313 10.49 -9.57 4.63
CA ILE A 313 11.49 -9.34 5.68
C ILE A 313 11.63 -10.59 6.55
N GLU A 314 10.51 -11.18 6.98
CA GLU A 314 10.51 -12.38 7.82
C GLU A 314 11.16 -13.56 7.10
N TYR A 315 10.84 -13.78 5.82
CA TYR A 315 11.50 -14.81 5.01
C TYR A 315 13.01 -14.56 4.87
N LEU A 316 13.41 -13.33 4.54
CA LEU A 316 14.83 -12.99 4.35
C LEU A 316 15.62 -13.17 5.64
N ARG A 317 15.06 -12.77 6.79
CA ARG A 317 15.69 -12.93 8.11
C ARG A 317 15.91 -14.39 8.53
N ARG A 318 15.16 -15.33 7.95
CA ARG A 318 15.39 -16.78 8.15
C ARG A 318 16.65 -17.28 7.43
N VAL A 319 16.98 -16.66 6.30
CA VAL A 319 18.16 -17.02 5.50
C VAL A 319 19.39 -16.25 5.96
N ASP A 320 19.22 -14.94 6.20
CA ASP A 320 20.24 -14.01 6.65
C ASP A 320 19.62 -13.07 7.71
N PRO A 321 20.10 -13.07 8.96
CA PRO A 321 19.56 -12.20 10.03
C PRO A 321 19.53 -10.70 9.69
N THR A 322 20.37 -10.23 8.78
CA THR A 322 20.40 -8.82 8.31
C THR A 322 19.50 -8.57 7.10
N GLY A 323 18.77 -9.59 6.67
CA GLY A 323 17.90 -9.61 5.51
C GLY A 323 16.88 -8.47 5.52
N ASN A 324 16.84 -7.74 4.41
CA ASN A 324 15.95 -6.60 4.21
C ASN A 324 15.44 -6.59 2.76
N VAL A 325 14.17 -6.22 2.58
CA VAL A 325 13.52 -6.06 1.27
C VAL A 325 14.24 -5.10 0.32
N TYR A 326 15.02 -4.15 0.85
CA TYR A 326 15.78 -3.20 0.02
C TYR A 326 17.15 -3.74 -0.40
N ASN A 327 17.59 -4.89 0.15
CA ASN A 327 18.88 -5.50 -0.16
C ASN A 327 18.78 -6.52 -1.30
N ILE A 328 17.57 -6.87 -1.74
CA ILE A 328 17.32 -7.82 -2.82
C ILE A 328 16.93 -7.11 -4.12
N THR A 329 17.23 -7.75 -5.24
CA THR A 329 16.83 -7.26 -6.57
C THR A 329 15.32 -7.47 -6.80
N PRO A 330 14.68 -6.66 -7.67
CA PRO A 330 13.28 -6.87 -8.04
C PRO A 330 13.00 -8.27 -8.61
N ASP A 331 13.95 -8.86 -9.34
CA ASP A 331 13.81 -10.20 -9.91
C ASP A 331 13.82 -11.29 -8.82
N GLU A 332 14.69 -11.16 -7.81
CA GLU A 332 14.69 -12.05 -6.62
C GLU A 332 13.39 -11.90 -5.83
N ALA A 333 12.94 -10.67 -5.59
CA ALA A 333 11.69 -10.40 -4.89
C ALA A 333 10.47 -10.98 -5.63
N MET A 334 10.47 -10.91 -6.96
CA MET A 334 9.46 -11.54 -7.82
C MET A 334 9.50 -13.06 -7.76
N ALA A 335 10.70 -13.66 -7.77
CA ALA A 335 10.85 -15.11 -7.64
C ALA A 335 10.31 -15.62 -6.29
N LEU A 336 10.61 -14.92 -5.19
CA LEU A 336 10.06 -15.22 -3.86
C LEU A 336 8.53 -15.09 -3.84
N THR A 337 8.00 -14.01 -4.41
CA THR A 337 6.55 -13.80 -4.50
C THR A 337 5.86 -14.92 -5.28
N SER A 338 6.46 -15.39 -6.37
CA SER A 338 5.94 -16.52 -7.15
C SER A 338 5.96 -17.83 -6.33
N SER A 339 7.06 -18.10 -5.61
CA SER A 339 7.17 -19.26 -4.70
C SER A 339 6.08 -19.24 -3.62
N PHE A 340 5.83 -18.08 -3.02
CA PHE A 340 4.77 -17.88 -2.03
C PHE A 340 3.37 -18.12 -2.57
N LEU A 341 3.09 -17.70 -3.81
CA LEU A 341 1.79 -17.96 -4.44
C LEU A 341 1.60 -19.44 -4.75
N GLN A 342 2.68 -20.14 -5.12
CA GLN A 342 2.65 -21.58 -5.38
C GLN A 342 2.43 -22.38 -4.09
N SER A 343 3.06 -22.00 -2.98
CA SER A 343 2.86 -22.69 -1.69
C SER A 343 1.43 -22.52 -1.16
N GLU A 344 0.74 -21.44 -1.53
CA GLU A 344 -0.64 -21.17 -1.17
C GLU A 344 -1.70 -21.85 -2.07
N ALA A 345 -1.30 -22.42 -3.20
CA ALA A 345 -2.25 -23.04 -4.13
C ALA A 345 -2.99 -24.25 -3.52
N PRO A 346 -2.32 -25.19 -2.83
CA PRO A 346 -2.97 -26.37 -2.25
C PRO A 346 -3.97 -26.03 -1.13
N THR A 347 -3.81 -24.90 -0.45
CA THR A 347 -4.71 -24.46 0.64
C THR A 347 -5.95 -23.74 0.14
N GLY A 348 -6.05 -23.49 -1.17
CA GLY A 348 -7.11 -22.67 -1.77
C GLY A 348 -6.91 -21.16 -1.58
N ALA A 349 -5.86 -20.73 -0.89
CA ALA A 349 -5.58 -19.32 -0.63
C ALA A 349 -5.29 -18.53 -1.92
N LEU A 350 -4.59 -19.14 -2.89
CA LEU A 350 -4.39 -18.53 -4.21
C LEU A 350 -5.72 -18.27 -4.92
N ALA A 351 -6.66 -19.22 -4.88
CA ALA A 351 -7.98 -19.06 -5.49
C ALA A 351 -8.78 -17.92 -4.85
N ILE A 352 -8.69 -17.79 -3.52
CA ILE A 352 -9.30 -16.68 -2.78
C ILE A 352 -8.68 -15.33 -3.17
N LYS A 353 -7.35 -15.25 -3.30
CA LYS A 353 -6.64 -14.06 -3.79
C LYS A 353 -7.06 -13.66 -5.20
N LEU A 354 -7.15 -14.63 -6.12
CA LEU A 354 -7.62 -14.40 -7.49
C LEU A 354 -9.08 -13.91 -7.51
N ALA A 355 -9.94 -14.49 -6.66
CA ALA A 355 -11.32 -14.03 -6.48
C ALA A 355 -11.41 -12.62 -5.88
N ALA A 356 -10.48 -12.21 -5.04
CA ALA A 356 -10.39 -10.83 -4.55
C ALA A 356 -9.88 -9.87 -5.65
N LEU A 357 -8.83 -10.24 -6.40
CA LEU A 357 -8.33 -9.44 -7.53
C LEU A 357 -9.41 -9.16 -8.58
N ARG A 358 -10.34 -10.10 -8.79
CA ARG A 358 -11.51 -9.93 -9.65
C ARG A 358 -12.41 -8.76 -9.26
N LEU A 359 -12.53 -8.50 -7.96
CA LEU A 359 -13.41 -7.48 -7.40
C LEU A 359 -12.69 -6.15 -7.17
N LEU A 360 -11.36 -6.11 -7.21
CA LEU A 360 -10.59 -4.87 -7.06
C LEU A 360 -10.95 -3.74 -8.04
N PRO A 361 -11.38 -3.99 -9.30
CA PRO A 361 -11.86 -2.90 -10.13
C PRO A 361 -13.07 -2.16 -9.53
N SER A 362 -13.88 -2.79 -8.66
CA SER A 362 -14.94 -2.09 -7.92
C SER A 362 -14.38 -1.10 -6.91
N PHE A 363 -13.19 -1.39 -6.39
CA PHE A 363 -12.44 -0.49 -5.52
C PHE A 363 -11.97 0.71 -6.35
N PHE A 364 -11.30 0.49 -7.48
CA PHE A 364 -10.63 1.56 -8.24
C PHE A 364 -11.49 2.29 -9.29
N ASN A 365 -12.82 2.28 -9.16
CA ASN A 365 -13.76 2.99 -10.04
C ASN A 365 -14.41 4.17 -9.31
N PRO A 366 -14.85 5.27 -9.96
CA PRO A 366 -15.73 6.23 -9.31
C PRO A 366 -17.01 5.54 -8.88
N MET A 367 -17.60 5.93 -7.77
CA MET A 367 -18.87 5.33 -7.36
C MET A 367 -19.98 5.73 -8.35
N PRO A 368 -20.89 4.82 -8.74
CA PRO A 368 -22.06 5.20 -9.51
C PRO A 368 -22.91 6.24 -8.76
N ALA A 369 -23.51 7.19 -9.48
CA ALA A 369 -24.32 8.24 -8.89
C ALA A 369 -25.48 7.66 -8.05
N GLY A 370 -25.66 8.17 -6.83
CA GLY A 370 -26.74 7.78 -5.92
C GLY A 370 -26.48 6.53 -5.06
N VAL A 371 -25.33 5.85 -5.24
CA VAL A 371 -24.93 4.77 -4.34
C VAL A 371 -24.46 5.36 -3.01
N LYS A 372 -24.92 4.77 -1.90
CA LYS A 372 -24.45 5.09 -0.54
C LYS A 372 -23.64 3.91 0.00
N MET A 373 -22.57 4.19 0.74
CA MET A 373 -21.83 3.16 1.44
C MET A 373 -22.55 2.84 2.76
N ALA A 374 -22.97 1.59 2.92
CA ALA A 374 -23.58 1.12 4.15
C ALA A 374 -22.53 0.61 5.14
N ASP A 375 -22.93 0.51 6.41
CA ASP A 375 -22.24 -0.32 7.39
C ASP A 375 -22.08 -1.74 6.88
N ILE A 376 -21.10 -2.44 7.44
CA ILE A 376 -20.84 -3.84 7.13
C ILE A 376 -21.04 -4.73 8.36
N ASP A 377 -21.32 -6.01 8.09
CA ASP A 377 -21.18 -7.07 9.08
C ASP A 377 -19.73 -7.56 9.05
N GLY A 378 -18.97 -7.19 10.08
CA GLY A 378 -17.57 -7.53 10.27
C GLY A 378 -17.29 -9.01 10.57
N TYR A 379 -18.33 -9.84 10.68
CA TYR A 379 -18.24 -11.25 11.07
C TYR A 379 -17.14 -12.02 10.34
N TYR A 380 -17.06 -11.92 9.01
CA TYR A 380 -16.07 -12.68 8.24
C TYR A 380 -14.63 -12.17 8.44
N THR A 381 -14.45 -10.87 8.72
CA THR A 381 -13.14 -10.33 9.10
C THR A 381 -12.74 -10.86 10.47
N ILE A 382 -13.65 -10.82 11.45
CA ILE A 382 -13.39 -11.35 12.79
C ILE A 382 -13.14 -12.85 12.77
N LEU A 383 -13.88 -13.61 11.96
CA LEU A 383 -13.65 -15.04 11.77
C LEU A 383 -12.25 -15.31 11.22
N ALA A 384 -11.83 -14.60 10.17
CA ALA A 384 -10.48 -14.74 9.61
C ALA A 384 -9.39 -14.34 10.62
N MET A 385 -9.64 -13.32 11.45
CA MET A 385 -8.74 -12.96 12.54
C MET A 385 -8.66 -14.07 13.58
N ARG A 386 -9.79 -14.62 14.05
CA ARG A 386 -9.83 -15.76 14.99
C ARG A 386 -9.07 -16.98 14.47
N GLU A 387 -9.25 -17.34 13.20
CA GLU A 387 -8.51 -18.44 12.55
C GLU A 387 -7.00 -18.17 12.60
N LEU A 388 -6.58 -16.95 12.23
CA LEU A 388 -5.18 -16.53 12.27
C LEU A 388 -4.62 -16.56 13.70
N THR A 389 -5.38 -16.12 14.70
CA THR A 389 -5.00 -16.17 16.11
C THR A 389 -4.80 -17.60 16.60
N ALA A 390 -5.70 -18.51 16.25
CA ALA A 390 -5.65 -19.90 16.68
C ALA A 390 -4.43 -20.64 16.10
N GLU A 391 -4.14 -20.43 14.81
CA GLU A 391 -2.93 -20.99 14.16
C GLU A 391 -1.64 -20.49 14.85
N LEU A 392 -1.61 -19.21 15.21
CA LEU A 392 -0.48 -18.60 15.88
C LEU A 392 -0.28 -19.07 17.32
N ASP A 393 -1.35 -19.15 18.11
CA ASP A 393 -1.28 -19.69 19.47
C ASP A 393 -0.75 -21.13 19.41
N GLY A 394 -1.26 -21.94 18.47
CA GLY A 394 -0.75 -23.29 18.22
C GLY A 394 0.73 -23.33 17.83
N ALA A 395 1.19 -22.42 16.96
CA ALA A 395 2.59 -22.34 16.55
C ALA A 395 3.51 -21.89 17.69
N ARG A 396 3.10 -20.91 18.51
CA ARG A 396 3.86 -20.41 19.66
C ARG A 396 4.03 -21.47 20.74
N ILE A 397 2.97 -22.24 21.03
CA ILE A 397 3.04 -23.37 21.97
C ILE A 397 4.05 -24.42 21.48
N LYS A 398 4.03 -24.74 20.17
CA LYS A 398 5.00 -25.68 19.57
C LYS A 398 6.43 -25.13 19.67
N GLN A 399 6.65 -23.85 19.36
CA GLN A 399 7.95 -23.21 19.42
C GLN A 399 8.51 -23.18 20.85
N ARG A 400 7.69 -22.89 21.87
CA ARG A 400 8.09 -22.96 23.28
C ARG A 400 8.57 -24.36 23.67
N ASN A 401 7.90 -25.39 23.16
CA ASN A 401 8.26 -26.79 23.40
C ASN A 401 9.46 -27.25 22.55
N ARG A 402 9.77 -26.57 21.43
CA ARG A 402 10.86 -26.88 20.49
C ARG A 402 11.51 -25.58 19.97
N PRO A 403 12.45 -24.98 20.72
CA PRO A 403 12.99 -23.64 20.41
C PRO A 403 13.75 -23.53 19.09
N GLY A 404 14.17 -24.65 18.48
CA GLY A 404 14.93 -24.67 17.23
C GLY A 404 14.10 -24.53 15.95
N ASP A 405 12.77 -24.56 16.02
CA ASP A 405 11.90 -24.45 14.84
C ASP A 405 11.35 -23.02 14.69
N SER A 406 12.18 -22.12 14.15
CA SER A 406 11.77 -20.75 13.79
C SER A 406 10.83 -20.69 12.58
N THR A 407 10.58 -21.82 11.91
CA THR A 407 9.76 -21.90 10.69
C THR A 407 8.27 -22.05 11.02
N ALA A 408 7.94 -22.67 12.14
CA ALA A 408 6.56 -22.96 12.53
C ALA A 408 5.63 -21.72 12.55
N VAL A 409 6.11 -20.58 13.06
CA VAL A 409 5.31 -19.34 13.13
C VAL A 409 5.09 -18.75 11.74
N PHE A 410 6.13 -18.67 10.92
CA PHE A 410 6.03 -18.16 9.55
C PHE A 410 5.02 -18.98 8.71
N GLU A 411 5.14 -20.31 8.73
CA GLU A 411 4.26 -21.19 7.95
C GLU A 411 2.80 -21.11 8.42
N ALA A 412 2.58 -21.02 9.74
CA ALA A 412 1.24 -20.89 10.32
C ALA A 412 0.52 -19.62 9.86
N ILE A 413 1.24 -18.50 9.72
CA ILE A 413 0.65 -17.22 9.27
C ILE A 413 0.49 -17.20 7.75
N TRP A 414 1.56 -17.49 7.03
CA TRP A 414 1.69 -17.12 5.62
C TRP A 414 1.38 -18.25 4.66
N SER A 415 1.73 -19.50 5.00
CA SER A 415 1.59 -20.65 4.10
C SER A 415 0.23 -21.35 4.24
N ASN A 416 -0.34 -21.36 5.44
CA ASN A 416 -1.68 -21.94 5.69
C ASN A 416 -2.84 -21.12 5.09
N GLY A 417 -2.55 -19.95 4.51
CA GLY A 417 -3.54 -19.16 3.78
C GLY A 417 -4.49 -18.31 4.64
N VAL A 418 -4.39 -18.37 5.97
CA VAL A 418 -5.21 -17.57 6.89
C VAL A 418 -5.02 -16.07 6.68
N ALA A 419 -3.78 -15.61 6.46
CA ALA A 419 -3.49 -14.22 6.10
C ALA A 419 -4.15 -13.82 4.76
N SER A 420 -4.15 -14.73 3.77
CA SER A 420 -4.78 -14.51 2.47
C SER A 420 -6.31 -14.40 2.57
N LYS A 421 -6.94 -15.20 3.44
CA LYS A 421 -8.38 -15.08 3.74
C LYS A 421 -8.72 -13.72 4.34
N LEU A 422 -7.94 -13.26 5.32
CA LEU A 422 -8.13 -11.95 5.95
C LEU A 422 -7.97 -10.81 4.94
N LEU A 423 -6.91 -10.84 4.13
CA LEU A 423 -6.70 -9.84 3.08
C LEU A 423 -7.86 -9.81 2.07
N ALA A 424 -8.40 -10.96 1.69
CA ALA A 424 -9.55 -11.02 0.79
C ALA A 424 -10.83 -10.40 1.39
N GLN A 425 -11.00 -10.45 2.73
CA GLN A 425 -12.15 -9.80 3.37
C GLN A 425 -12.15 -8.28 3.23
N TYR A 426 -10.99 -7.63 3.08
CA TYR A 426 -10.94 -6.19 2.80
C TYR A 426 -11.72 -5.87 1.51
N VAL A 427 -11.48 -6.66 0.46
CA VAL A 427 -12.15 -6.49 -0.83
C VAL A 427 -13.61 -6.93 -0.76
N PHE A 428 -13.88 -8.13 -0.23
CA PHE A 428 -15.26 -8.64 -0.20
C PHE A 428 -16.20 -7.80 0.65
N SER A 429 -15.76 -7.31 1.81
CA SER A 429 -16.58 -6.42 2.65
C SER A 429 -16.78 -5.04 2.03
N HIS A 430 -15.79 -4.54 1.28
CA HIS A 430 -15.95 -3.30 0.51
C HIS A 430 -17.08 -3.45 -0.52
N THR A 431 -17.02 -4.50 -1.35
CA THR A 431 -18.02 -4.70 -2.40
C THR A 431 -19.43 -4.85 -1.79
N ARG A 432 -19.57 -5.58 -0.67
CA ARG A 432 -20.86 -5.68 0.06
C ARG A 432 -21.38 -4.32 0.54
N SER A 433 -20.51 -3.45 1.06
CA SER A 433 -20.92 -2.13 1.55
C SER A 433 -21.50 -1.21 0.46
N MET A 434 -21.13 -1.44 -0.81
CA MET A 434 -21.64 -0.69 -1.95
C MET A 434 -23.08 -1.05 -2.31
N SER A 435 -23.66 -2.10 -1.73
CA SER A 435 -25.08 -2.43 -1.94
C SER A 435 -26.05 -1.43 -1.29
N GLY A 436 -25.54 -0.53 -0.44
CA GLY A 436 -26.33 0.46 0.29
C GLY A 436 -27.22 -0.14 1.39
N LYS A 437 -27.14 -1.45 1.65
CA LYS A 437 -27.91 -2.13 2.70
C LYS A 437 -27.01 -3.06 3.51
N LEU A 438 -27.17 -3.01 4.82
CA LEU A 438 -26.57 -4.00 5.71
C LEU A 438 -27.34 -5.33 5.54
N PRO A 439 -26.67 -6.45 5.23
CA PRO A 439 -27.34 -7.74 5.05
C PRO A 439 -28.13 -8.14 6.30
N PRO A 440 -29.29 -8.80 6.16
CA PRO A 440 -30.06 -9.29 7.31
C PRO A 440 -29.19 -10.22 8.19
N SER A 441 -29.50 -10.24 9.48
CA SER A 441 -28.81 -11.15 10.41
C SER A 441 -29.33 -12.57 10.18
N ASP A 442 -28.47 -13.48 9.73
CA ASP A 442 -28.80 -14.89 9.49
C ASP A 442 -28.81 -15.71 10.81
N GLY A 443 -29.17 -15.10 11.94
CA GLY A 443 -29.09 -15.72 13.28
C GLY A 443 -27.66 -15.87 13.85
N ARG A 444 -26.64 -15.42 13.12
CA ARG A 444 -25.24 -15.38 13.57
C ARG A 444 -24.95 -14.13 14.42
N GLN A 445 -23.89 -14.17 15.22
CA GLN A 445 -23.37 -12.99 15.92
C GLN A 445 -23.03 -11.89 14.90
N ARG A 446 -23.64 -10.72 15.03
CA ARG A 446 -23.43 -9.59 14.12
C ARG A 446 -22.34 -8.68 14.66
N PHE A 447 -21.41 -8.26 13.80
CA PHE A 447 -20.36 -7.30 14.11
C PHE A 447 -20.55 -6.04 13.28
N ARG A 448 -21.64 -5.30 13.53
CA ARG A 448 -21.94 -4.08 12.77
C ARG A 448 -20.85 -3.03 13.01
N THR A 449 -20.29 -2.50 11.92
CA THR A 449 -19.21 -1.52 11.97
C THR A 449 -19.06 -0.81 10.62
N THR A 450 -18.27 0.25 10.57
CA THR A 450 -17.86 0.88 9.32
C THR A 450 -16.74 0.07 8.68
N TRP A 451 -16.58 0.19 7.36
CA TRP A 451 -15.50 -0.51 6.66
C TRP A 451 -14.12 -0.05 7.16
N CYS A 452 -13.89 1.26 7.24
CA CYS A 452 -12.62 1.81 7.70
C CYS A 452 -12.34 1.44 9.17
N GLY A 453 -13.35 1.44 10.04
CA GLY A 453 -13.21 1.11 11.46
C GLY A 453 -12.66 -0.30 11.69
N ILE A 454 -13.25 -1.31 11.04
CA ILE A 454 -12.77 -2.68 11.18
C ILE A 454 -11.43 -2.92 10.50
N GLN A 455 -11.18 -2.30 9.33
CA GLN A 455 -9.89 -2.49 8.67
C GLN A 455 -8.74 -1.82 9.44
N ALA A 456 -8.93 -0.59 9.95
CA ALA A 456 -7.95 0.06 10.82
C ALA A 456 -7.65 -0.79 12.06
N SER A 457 -8.69 -1.39 12.66
CA SER A 457 -8.55 -2.27 13.82
C SER A 457 -7.84 -3.57 13.48
N ALA A 458 -8.14 -4.19 12.34
CA ALA A 458 -7.44 -5.36 11.86
C ALA A 458 -5.94 -5.06 11.67
N ASN A 459 -5.58 -3.90 11.12
CA ASN A 459 -4.17 -3.48 11.03
C ASN A 459 -3.51 -3.37 12.42
N MET A 460 -4.15 -2.68 13.37
CA MET A 460 -3.63 -2.56 14.73
C MET A 460 -3.50 -3.92 15.43
N TYR A 461 -4.46 -4.81 15.22
CA TYR A 461 -4.46 -6.15 15.77
C TYR A 461 -3.30 -6.98 15.22
N LEU A 462 -3.12 -6.97 13.89
CA LEU A 462 -2.01 -7.66 13.22
C LEU A 462 -0.64 -7.14 13.70
N HIS A 463 -0.55 -5.83 13.95
CA HIS A 463 0.67 -5.19 14.41
C HIS A 463 0.97 -5.42 15.90
N HIS A 464 0.01 -5.12 16.77
CA HIS A 464 0.26 -5.04 18.22
C HIS A 464 -0.08 -6.32 18.98
N VAL A 465 -1.09 -7.07 18.53
CA VAL A 465 -1.59 -8.26 19.24
C VAL A 465 -0.93 -9.53 18.68
N VAL A 466 -1.03 -9.68 17.37
CA VAL A 466 -0.50 -10.81 16.62
C VAL A 466 1.00 -10.68 16.39
N ARG A 467 1.51 -9.44 16.25
CA ARG A 467 2.93 -9.15 15.95
C ARG A 467 3.39 -9.80 14.64
N MET A 468 2.51 -9.82 13.65
CA MET A 468 2.76 -10.34 12.29
C MET A 468 3.45 -9.31 11.39
N THR A 469 3.34 -8.03 11.73
CA THR A 469 3.87 -6.94 10.92
C THR A 469 4.97 -6.21 11.66
N GLU A 470 6.05 -5.89 10.96
CA GLU A 470 7.20 -5.21 11.54
C GLU A 470 6.99 -3.69 11.61
N PRO A 471 7.19 -3.05 12.78
CA PRO A 471 7.14 -1.60 12.89
C PRO A 471 8.28 -0.96 12.11
N GLY A 472 7.99 0.12 11.41
CA GLY A 472 8.99 0.83 10.61
C GLY A 472 8.65 2.30 10.37
N PHE A 473 9.53 3.01 9.66
CA PHE A 473 9.38 4.43 9.35
C PHE A 473 8.00 4.82 8.79
N LEU A 474 7.48 3.99 7.87
CA LEU A 474 6.16 4.20 7.29
C LEU A 474 5.02 4.15 8.32
N GLU A 475 5.13 3.31 9.33
CA GLU A 475 4.11 3.20 10.38
C GLU A 475 4.04 4.49 11.19
N GLN A 476 5.17 5.08 11.57
CA GLN A 476 5.21 6.36 12.30
C GLN A 476 4.54 7.49 11.52
N ARG A 477 4.72 7.50 10.19
CA ARG A 477 4.09 8.50 9.33
C ARG A 477 2.59 8.20 9.14
N ALA A 478 2.22 6.93 8.99
CA ALA A 478 0.83 6.50 8.78
C ALA A 478 -0.01 6.61 10.05
N HIS A 479 0.62 6.52 11.22
CA HIS A 479 0.03 6.61 12.55
C HIS A 479 -0.93 7.79 12.66
N HIS A 480 -0.48 9.01 12.33
CA HIS A 480 -1.27 10.23 12.51
C HIS A 480 -2.59 10.19 11.73
N TYR A 481 -2.54 9.81 10.45
CA TYR A 481 -3.73 9.72 9.62
C TYR A 481 -4.62 8.54 10.00
N MET A 482 -4.02 7.37 10.27
CA MET A 482 -4.74 6.17 10.70
C MET A 482 -5.49 6.42 12.02
N MET A 483 -4.91 7.14 12.98
CA MET A 483 -5.57 7.46 14.26
C MET A 483 -6.66 8.50 14.09
N TYR A 484 -6.44 9.51 13.23
CA TYR A 484 -7.48 10.47 12.87
C TYR A 484 -8.71 9.77 12.28
N LEU A 485 -8.47 8.90 11.29
CA LEU A 485 -9.52 8.08 10.67
C LEU A 485 -10.20 7.23 11.73
N PHE A 486 -9.45 6.47 12.52
CA PHE A 486 -10.01 5.54 13.48
C PHE A 486 -10.87 6.22 14.55
N ARG A 487 -10.41 7.36 15.09
CA ARG A 487 -11.20 8.17 16.03
C ARG A 487 -12.51 8.66 15.41
N ARG A 488 -12.50 9.09 14.14
CA ARG A 488 -13.70 9.51 13.41
C ARG A 488 -14.70 8.35 13.31
N GLU A 489 -14.23 7.18 12.89
CA GLU A 489 -15.09 5.99 12.74
C GLU A 489 -15.71 5.52 14.07
N LEU A 490 -14.92 5.48 15.15
CA LEU A 490 -15.42 5.08 16.47
C LEU A 490 -16.38 6.10 17.08
N SER A 491 -16.18 7.38 16.80
CA SER A 491 -17.12 8.42 17.24
C SER A 491 -18.49 8.23 16.60
N GLN A 492 -18.53 7.89 15.30
CA GLN A 492 -19.78 7.58 14.59
C GLN A 492 -20.45 6.32 15.13
N LEU A 493 -19.69 5.24 15.36
CA LEU A 493 -20.24 3.99 15.92
C LEU A 493 -20.77 4.18 17.34
N SER A 494 -20.10 4.99 18.16
CA SER A 494 -20.55 5.27 19.53
C SER A 494 -21.84 6.09 19.55
N ALA A 495 -21.98 7.08 18.66
CA ALA A 495 -23.23 7.82 18.53
C ALA A 495 -24.41 6.90 18.17
N ARG A 496 -24.19 5.92 17.30
CA ARG A 496 -25.21 4.93 16.90
C ARG A 496 -25.48 3.87 17.97
N LEU A 497 -24.57 3.64 18.91
CA LEU A 497 -24.78 2.72 20.02
C LEU A 497 -25.90 3.22 20.96
N GLU A 498 -26.01 4.54 21.11
CA GLU A 498 -27.02 5.19 21.96
C GLU A 498 -28.43 5.22 21.35
N GLU A 499 -28.60 4.73 20.11
CA GLU A 499 -29.90 4.66 19.46
C GLU A 499 -30.79 3.56 20.09
N PRO A 500 -32.12 3.77 20.28
CA PRO A 500 -33.00 2.85 21.00
C PRO A 500 -33.11 1.42 20.47
N ASN A 501 -32.66 1.16 19.23
CA ASN A 501 -32.69 -0.14 18.57
C ASN A 501 -31.30 -0.53 18.03
N SER A 502 -30.23 -0.04 18.65
CA SER A 502 -28.87 -0.34 18.20
C SER A 502 -28.55 -1.82 18.36
N ASP A 503 -28.03 -2.41 17.29
CA ASP A 503 -27.53 -3.79 17.24
C ASP A 503 -26.00 -3.86 17.37
N ILE A 504 -25.35 -2.75 17.73
CA ILE A 504 -23.91 -2.66 17.92
C ILE A 504 -23.53 -3.34 19.24
N SER A 505 -22.62 -4.30 19.18
CA SER A 505 -22.10 -4.96 20.38
C SER A 505 -21.16 -4.04 21.16
N ARG A 506 -21.45 -3.85 22.46
CA ARG A 506 -20.59 -3.09 23.39
C ARG A 506 -19.19 -3.70 23.53
N ASP A 507 -19.11 -5.03 23.62
CA ASP A 507 -17.82 -5.74 23.72
C ASP A 507 -17.00 -5.62 22.43
N PHE A 508 -17.68 -5.57 21.28
CA PHE A 508 -17.02 -5.30 20.01
C PHE A 508 -16.48 -3.86 19.92
N LEU A 509 -17.25 -2.88 20.39
CA LEU A 509 -16.78 -1.50 20.47
C LEU A 509 -15.62 -1.35 21.46
N PHE A 510 -15.68 -2.05 22.60
CA PHE A 510 -14.56 -2.13 23.55
C PHE A 510 -13.31 -2.71 22.90
N TRP A 511 -13.42 -3.79 22.11
CA TRP A 511 -12.30 -4.36 21.38
C TRP A 511 -11.63 -3.33 20.43
N HIS A 512 -12.43 -2.50 19.75
CA HIS A 512 -11.91 -1.39 18.95
C HIS A 512 -11.15 -0.37 19.80
N TYR A 513 -11.76 0.11 20.88
CA TYR A 513 -11.13 1.09 21.79
C TYR A 513 -9.84 0.56 22.39
N PHE A 514 -9.82 -0.72 22.76
CA PHE A 514 -8.67 -1.37 23.36
C PHE A 514 -7.49 -1.45 22.39
N LEU A 515 -7.73 -1.77 21.12
CA LEU A 515 -6.70 -1.74 20.08
C LEU A 515 -6.11 -0.35 19.86
N GLY A 516 -6.97 0.67 19.79
CA GLY A 516 -6.52 2.06 19.71
C GLY A 516 -5.70 2.46 20.92
N ALA A 517 -6.13 2.08 22.12
CA ALA A 517 -5.42 2.38 23.36
C ALA A 517 -4.04 1.70 23.42
N ILE A 518 -3.91 0.43 23.02
CA ILE A 518 -2.59 -0.23 22.93
C ILE A 518 -1.69 0.50 21.93
N HIS A 519 -2.24 0.83 20.76
CA HIS A 519 -1.50 1.53 19.72
C HIS A 519 -0.97 2.87 20.23
N MET A 520 -1.81 3.65 20.91
CA MET A 520 -1.42 4.92 21.52
C MET A 520 -0.47 4.72 22.70
N TYR A 521 -0.65 3.71 23.53
CA TYR A 521 0.21 3.44 24.68
C TYR A 521 1.68 3.23 24.28
N LYS A 522 1.91 2.62 23.10
CA LYS A 522 3.25 2.35 22.56
C LYS A 522 3.87 3.54 21.83
N ASN A 523 3.06 4.46 21.28
CA ASN A 523 3.53 5.52 20.39
C ASN A 523 3.42 6.93 21.02
N ASP A 524 2.28 7.25 21.61
CA ASP A 524 1.97 8.59 22.12
C ASP A 524 0.88 8.56 23.21
N LYS A 525 1.25 7.95 24.35
CA LYS A 525 0.33 7.50 25.41
C LYS A 525 -0.35 8.60 26.23
N GLU A 526 0.13 9.83 26.13
CA GLU A 526 -0.38 11.00 26.87
C GLU A 526 -1.08 12.02 25.95
N SER A 527 -1.25 11.71 24.66
CA SER A 527 -1.93 12.61 23.72
C SER A 527 -3.45 12.65 23.94
N PRO A 528 -4.13 13.72 23.51
CA PRO A 528 -5.60 13.80 23.50
C PRO A 528 -6.25 12.66 22.69
N THR A 529 -5.52 12.11 21.71
CA THR A 529 -5.96 10.94 20.94
C THR A 529 -5.93 9.68 21.81
N ALA A 530 -4.93 9.50 22.66
CA ALA A 530 -4.88 8.40 23.63
C ALA A 530 -6.04 8.49 24.64
N GLU A 531 -6.31 9.70 25.15
CA GLU A 531 -7.43 9.96 26.08
C GLU A 531 -8.78 9.52 25.53
N PHE A 532 -9.03 9.76 24.24
CA PHE A 532 -10.25 9.29 23.57
C PHE A 532 -10.44 7.78 23.70
N PHE A 533 -9.39 6.98 23.47
CA PHE A 533 -9.47 5.52 23.58
C PHE A 533 -9.60 5.05 25.03
N TYR A 534 -8.85 5.66 25.96
CA TYR A 534 -8.97 5.33 27.38
C TYR A 534 -10.38 5.64 27.93
N ARG A 535 -10.99 6.74 27.48
CA ARG A 535 -12.36 7.09 27.84
C ARG A 535 -13.37 6.07 27.33
N GLY A 536 -13.25 5.63 26.07
CA GLY A 536 -14.10 4.57 25.53
C GLY A 536 -14.01 3.24 26.30
N ILE A 537 -12.81 2.85 26.75
CA ILE A 537 -12.62 1.68 27.63
C ILE A 537 -13.29 1.90 28.99
N CYS A 538 -13.13 3.09 29.58
CA CYS A 538 -13.72 3.43 30.87
C CYS A 538 -15.25 3.42 30.81
N ASP A 539 -15.83 3.97 29.74
CA ASP A 539 -17.28 4.02 29.53
C ASP A 539 -17.85 2.61 29.35
N TRP A 540 -17.15 1.72 28.61
CA TRP A 540 -17.52 0.31 28.54
C TRP A 540 -17.47 -0.37 29.92
N SER A 541 -16.40 -0.19 30.69
CA SER A 541 -16.25 -0.76 32.04
C SER A 541 -17.38 -0.33 32.98
N LYS A 542 -17.79 0.95 32.94
CA LYS A 542 -18.94 1.45 33.71
C LYS A 542 -20.25 0.84 33.25
N ALA A 543 -20.44 0.70 31.94
CA ALA A 543 -21.68 0.19 31.36
C ALA A 543 -21.89 -1.32 31.56
N THR A 544 -20.81 -2.10 31.69
CA THR A 544 -20.85 -3.56 31.91
C THR A 544 -20.63 -3.97 33.36
N GLY A 545 -20.07 -3.08 34.20
CA GLY A 545 -19.69 -3.38 35.58
C GLY A 545 -18.37 -4.18 35.69
N VAL A 546 -17.67 -4.41 34.57
CA VAL A 546 -16.41 -5.17 34.55
C VAL A 546 -15.27 -4.32 35.13
N THR A 547 -14.65 -4.80 36.21
CA THR A 547 -13.52 -4.14 36.87
C THR A 547 -12.21 -4.92 36.72
N GLU A 548 -12.27 -6.25 36.74
CA GLU A 548 -11.08 -7.08 36.72
C GLU A 548 -10.53 -7.29 35.30
N TRP A 549 -9.21 -7.35 35.18
CA TRP A 549 -8.54 -7.57 33.90
C TRP A 549 -8.93 -8.91 33.25
N VAL A 550 -9.15 -9.94 34.06
CA VAL A 550 -9.52 -11.29 33.58
C VAL A 550 -10.85 -11.27 32.83
N ASP A 551 -11.83 -10.50 33.31
CA ASP A 551 -13.14 -10.37 32.67
C ASP A 551 -13.08 -9.47 31.42
N ALA A 552 -12.29 -8.39 31.48
CA ALA A 552 -12.00 -7.57 30.30
C ALA A 552 -11.31 -8.39 29.20
N TRP A 553 -10.35 -9.23 29.56
CA TRP A 553 -9.71 -10.18 28.66
C TRP A 553 -10.70 -11.18 28.06
N ALA A 554 -11.63 -11.71 28.86
CA ALA A 554 -12.67 -12.60 28.38
C ALA A 554 -13.55 -11.93 27.31
N ALA A 555 -13.92 -10.65 27.50
CA ALA A 555 -14.64 -9.87 26.50
C ALA A 555 -13.81 -9.68 25.21
N LEU A 556 -12.52 -9.36 25.31
CA LEU A 556 -11.63 -9.26 24.15
C LEU A 556 -11.53 -10.59 23.38
N ARG A 557 -11.39 -11.73 24.10
CA ARG A 557 -11.37 -13.08 23.51
C ARG A 557 -12.69 -13.42 22.82
N GLY A 558 -13.80 -12.91 23.34
CA GLY A 558 -15.11 -13.00 22.70
C GLY A 558 -15.13 -12.40 21.29
N VAL A 559 -14.19 -11.53 20.94
CA VAL A 559 -14.03 -10.98 19.58
C VAL A 559 -12.92 -11.70 18.83
N SER A 560 -11.64 -11.52 19.17
CA SER A 560 -10.53 -12.17 18.45
C SER A 560 -9.24 -12.29 19.26
N TRP A 561 -9.25 -11.98 20.57
CA TRP A 561 -8.01 -11.94 21.36
C TRP A 561 -7.38 -13.33 21.55
N PRO A 562 -6.03 -13.45 21.55
CA PRO A 562 -5.35 -14.72 21.76
C PRO A 562 -5.57 -15.27 23.17
N THR A 563 -5.38 -16.59 23.30
CA THR A 563 -5.38 -17.28 24.60
C THR A 563 -4.08 -16.98 25.35
N GLU A 564 -2.96 -17.00 24.63
CA GLU A 564 -1.65 -16.56 25.13
C GLU A 564 -1.28 -15.25 24.43
N TYR A 565 -1.48 -14.11 25.10
CA TYR A 565 -1.05 -12.81 24.57
C TYR A 565 0.41 -12.57 24.98
N PRO A 566 1.37 -12.50 24.03
CA PRO A 566 2.79 -12.33 24.39
C PRO A 566 3.10 -11.02 25.12
N ASP A 567 2.21 -10.03 25.01
CA ASP A 567 2.36 -8.69 25.58
C ASP A 567 1.22 -8.40 26.59
N GLU A 568 0.79 -9.43 27.32
CA GLU A 568 -0.25 -9.36 28.36
C GLU A 568 -0.03 -8.22 29.34
N LEU A 569 1.22 -8.03 29.80
CA LEU A 569 1.57 -6.95 30.72
C LEU A 569 1.24 -5.57 30.14
N THR A 570 1.47 -5.34 28.85
CA THR A 570 1.08 -4.07 28.20
C THR A 570 -0.43 -3.94 28.14
N GLY A 571 -1.16 -5.02 27.82
CA GLY A 571 -2.63 -5.02 27.87
C GLY A 571 -3.15 -4.65 29.26
N GLN A 572 -2.62 -5.28 30.31
CA GLN A 572 -2.99 -5.00 31.68
C GLN A 572 -2.71 -3.54 32.08
N ARG A 573 -1.53 -3.00 31.71
CA ARG A 573 -1.20 -1.59 31.97
C ARG A 573 -2.12 -0.61 31.26
N VAL A 574 -2.55 -0.94 30.03
CA VAL A 574 -3.52 -0.14 29.28
C VAL A 574 -4.89 -0.17 29.97
N TRP A 575 -5.34 -1.35 30.40
CA TRP A 575 -6.57 -1.51 31.18
C TRP A 575 -6.55 -0.68 32.47
N GLU A 576 -5.48 -0.80 33.25
CA GLU A 576 -5.31 -0.03 34.49
C GLU A 576 -5.32 1.47 34.23
N LYS A 577 -4.53 1.96 33.25
CA LYS A 577 -4.48 3.39 32.89
C LYS A 577 -5.85 3.92 32.48
N ALA A 578 -6.62 3.15 31.70
CA ALA A 578 -7.95 3.55 31.26
C ALA A 578 -8.97 3.63 32.42
N ARG A 579 -8.93 2.66 33.35
CA ARG A 579 -9.82 2.67 34.52
C ARG A 579 -9.58 3.85 35.45
N PHE A 580 -8.32 4.23 35.66
CA PHE A 580 -7.97 5.35 36.54
C PHE A 580 -8.07 6.74 35.88
N PHE A 581 -8.37 6.80 34.59
CA PHE A 581 -8.44 8.06 33.83
C PHE A 581 -9.42 9.09 34.44
N ASN A 582 -10.56 8.65 35.00
CA ASN A 582 -11.53 9.55 35.61
C ASN A 582 -11.16 10.01 37.04
N ASN A 583 -10.35 9.24 37.77
CA ASN A 583 -9.96 9.60 39.14
C ASN A 583 -9.00 10.79 39.18
N ALA A 584 -8.26 11.03 38.08
CA ALA A 584 -7.32 12.15 37.96
C ALA A 584 -8.00 13.47 37.59
N LEU A 585 -9.13 13.43 36.86
CA LEU A 585 -9.87 14.64 36.47
C LEU A 585 -10.77 15.17 37.60
N SER A 586 -11.25 14.29 38.50
CA SER A 586 -12.03 14.68 39.68
C SER A 586 -11.20 15.23 40.84
N SER A 587 -9.87 15.12 40.80
CA SER A 587 -8.97 15.68 41.81
C SER A 587 -8.49 17.11 41.51
N TYR A 588 -8.93 17.69 40.37
CA TYR A 588 -8.63 19.06 39.95
C TYR A 588 -9.88 19.94 39.78
N SER A 589 -11.06 19.43 40.16
CA SER A 589 -12.32 20.18 40.29
C SER A 589 -12.70 20.26 41.76
#